data_AF-A0A2E5UN32-F1
#
_entry.id   AF-A0A2E5UN32-F1
#
_cell.length_a   1.000
_cell.length_b   1.000
_cell.length_c   1.000
_cell.angle_alpha   90.00
_cell.angle_beta   90.00
_cell.angle_gamma   90.00
#
_symmetry.space_group_name_H-M   'P 1'
#
loop_
_entity.id
_entity.type
_entity.pdbx_description
1 polymer ?
#
loop_
_entity_poly.entity_id
_entity_poly.type
_entity_poly.pdbx_seq_one_letter_code
_entity_poly.pdbx_strand_id
1 'polypeptide(L)'
;MKRIIFILTLSTFLFTQQAEITNIQASQRTDGSQIVDITYDLLPDPIFEFFEISVLVSLDGGQSYTIMSNVSGDLGDIIEPGNGKTLTWNFGQQFGETYSDQIKIKIQGSSYALVDNNSNQELPFEMVTVAAGEYTFGENDEIRTIDYDYEIMKYEVTDQDYVLFMMDKLSSGELDCSEPILCGPESEEGYILDCDGTGECWHPAYIADGFCDGNDQPFGANLCCYNLDGGDCTFAECVGSTDCLLGGYDSFVNDDFFGGYYPGDANHPAGDYNFIEFSNSKISYNGIFEVQEGNVNHPVTGVTWFGAWAFATYYGMEVPDQYEWEKAARGNTGYQWPFGDNFSINQNGNTVESNFTFHTLGGPTTPIGFFNGDTYQCNDNIGFTEHLFFSEYAEGSSNNKFLEIYNPTSKTINLGFYSISRCSNGCDQDGVFDYPAYINFNGGEVVLPGDVYVVCHQNVDSAIAGRCDMFTSQTLSNGDDATALTNNIGTFVFDTIGSLGPDPGSGWDVCGESSATFNHTLVRKSSVSTGNTDWTASAGTSAVDCEWIVYDQNEWSYVGNHSGPYYDDEEAINPNDCEDLVTINSISPFGLYDMAGNV
;
A
#
# COMPACT_ATOMS: atom_id res chain seq x y z
N MET A 1 22.00 -11.83 -14.86
CA MET A 1 21.80 -10.67 -15.76
C MET A 1 22.01 -9.44 -14.90
N LYS A 2 22.50 -8.31 -15.42
CA LYS A 2 22.62 -7.08 -14.61
C LYS A 2 21.21 -6.54 -14.32
N ARG A 3 20.96 -5.97 -13.13
CA ARG A 3 19.62 -5.53 -12.68
C ARG A 3 19.66 -4.09 -12.15
N ILE A 4 18.67 -3.26 -12.48
CA ILE A 4 18.80 -1.79 -12.46
C ILE A 4 17.54 -1.06 -11.91
N ILE A 5 17.72 0.04 -11.14
CA ILE A 5 16.69 0.83 -10.40
C ILE A 5 16.37 2.25 -10.93
N PHE A 6 15.22 2.83 -10.52
CA PHE A 6 14.77 4.19 -10.87
C PHE A 6 14.00 4.91 -9.72
N ILE A 7 14.31 6.19 -9.39
CA ILE A 7 13.79 6.96 -8.22
C ILE A 7 13.65 8.48 -8.53
N LEU A 8 12.68 9.23 -7.95
CA LEU A 8 12.41 10.66 -8.28
C LEU A 8 11.64 11.46 -7.16
N THR A 9 11.99 12.73 -6.86
CA THR A 9 11.67 13.41 -5.56
C THR A 9 10.62 14.57 -5.54
N LEU A 10 9.72 14.63 -4.50
CA LEU A 10 9.10 15.80 -3.77
C LEU A 10 7.93 15.44 -2.76
N SER A 11 7.81 16.18 -1.63
CA SER A 11 7.01 16.04 -0.35
C SER A 11 5.46 16.30 -0.34
N THR A 12 4.57 16.09 0.69
CA THR A 12 4.56 15.64 2.16
C THR A 12 3.12 15.27 2.74
N PHE A 13 3.02 14.50 3.86
CA PHE A 13 1.92 14.34 4.90
C PHE A 13 0.74 13.28 4.81
N LEU A 14 0.32 12.43 5.79
CA LEU A 14 0.84 11.87 7.07
C LEU A 14 -0.23 10.87 7.65
N PHE A 15 -0.02 9.54 7.79
CA PHE A 15 -0.79 8.66 8.73
C PHE A 15 -0.12 7.33 9.13
N THR A 16 -0.52 6.77 10.29
CA THR A 16 -0.14 5.47 10.90
C THR A 16 -1.41 4.83 11.52
N GLN A 17 -1.55 3.48 11.50
CA GLN A 17 -2.77 2.78 11.94
C GLN A 17 -2.56 1.98 13.24
N GLN A 18 -3.44 2.23 14.22
CA GLN A 18 -3.50 1.48 15.48
C GLN A 18 -4.34 0.21 15.29
N ALA A 19 -3.91 -0.92 15.85
CA ALA A 19 -4.64 -2.18 15.74
C ALA A 19 -6.07 -2.08 16.32
N GLU A 20 -7.08 -2.46 15.54
CA GLU A 20 -8.47 -2.48 15.99
C GLU A 20 -8.76 -3.72 16.86
N ILE A 21 -8.75 -3.51 18.17
CA ILE A 21 -9.04 -4.54 19.18
C ILE A 21 -10.42 -4.31 19.78
N THR A 22 -11.30 -5.30 19.66
CA THR A 22 -12.70 -5.21 20.10
C THR A 22 -13.10 -6.38 21.00
N ASN A 23 -14.35 -6.37 21.49
CA ASN A 23 -14.98 -7.47 22.22
C ASN A 23 -14.20 -8.03 23.43
N ILE A 24 -13.37 -7.20 24.08
CA ILE A 24 -12.59 -7.57 25.27
C ILE A 24 -13.54 -7.99 26.41
N GLN A 25 -13.44 -9.24 26.83
CA GLN A 25 -14.15 -9.83 27.96
C GLN A 25 -13.15 -10.47 28.93
N ALA A 26 -13.46 -10.50 30.22
CA ALA A 26 -12.63 -11.15 31.24
C ALA A 26 -13.49 -11.89 32.26
N SER A 27 -13.06 -13.09 32.65
CA SER A 27 -13.79 -13.97 33.56
C SER A 27 -12.83 -14.65 34.53
N GLN A 28 -13.04 -14.47 35.84
CA GLN A 28 -12.26 -15.15 36.87
C GLN A 28 -12.75 -16.59 37.06
N ARG A 29 -11.83 -17.56 37.06
CA ARG A 29 -12.18 -18.97 37.29
C ARG A 29 -12.67 -19.20 38.73
N THR A 30 -13.77 -19.94 38.85
CA THR A 30 -14.43 -20.23 40.15
C THR A 30 -13.89 -21.48 40.86
N ASP A 31 -12.82 -22.07 40.36
CA ASP A 31 -12.15 -23.26 40.93
C ASP A 31 -11.17 -22.94 42.07
N GLY A 32 -10.95 -21.66 42.36
CA GLY A 32 -10.01 -21.17 43.36
C GLY A 32 -8.57 -20.99 42.85
N SER A 33 -8.32 -21.16 41.55
CA SER A 33 -6.99 -21.00 40.94
C SER A 33 -6.47 -19.56 40.89
N GLN A 34 -7.33 -18.55 41.14
CA GLN A 34 -7.04 -17.13 40.97
C GLN A 34 -6.65 -16.73 39.53
N ILE A 35 -6.97 -17.58 38.55
CA ILE A 35 -6.76 -17.32 37.12
C ILE A 35 -7.93 -16.49 36.56
N VAL A 36 -7.62 -15.58 35.65
CA VAL A 36 -8.56 -14.82 34.84
C VAL A 36 -8.36 -15.21 33.38
N ASP A 37 -9.42 -15.69 32.75
CA ASP A 37 -9.48 -15.92 31.31
C ASP A 37 -9.99 -14.63 30.64
N ILE A 38 -9.26 -14.13 29.65
CA ILE A 38 -9.58 -12.92 28.90
C ILE A 38 -9.75 -13.33 27.44
N THR A 39 -10.76 -12.79 26.76
CA THR A 39 -10.95 -12.98 25.32
C THR A 39 -11.04 -11.63 24.62
N TYR A 40 -10.57 -11.54 23.38
CA TYR A 40 -10.70 -10.35 22.55
C TYR A 40 -10.82 -10.74 21.06
N ASP A 41 -11.31 -9.80 20.25
CA ASP A 41 -11.31 -9.92 18.79
C ASP A 41 -10.27 -8.94 18.24
N LEU A 42 -9.42 -9.43 17.34
CA LEU A 42 -8.40 -8.65 16.65
C LEU A 42 -8.81 -8.53 15.18
N LEU A 43 -9.14 -7.32 14.72
CA LEU A 43 -9.56 -7.14 13.33
C LEU A 43 -8.33 -7.17 12.40
N PRO A 44 -8.45 -7.70 11.17
CA PRO A 44 -7.38 -7.66 10.19
C PRO A 44 -7.11 -6.21 9.75
N ASP A 45 -5.83 -5.89 9.62
CA ASP A 45 -5.33 -4.65 9.03
C ASP A 45 -5.24 -4.83 7.49
N PRO A 46 -5.60 -3.82 6.68
CA PRO A 46 -5.61 -3.95 5.22
C PRO A 46 -4.21 -4.02 4.57
N ILE A 47 -3.14 -3.75 5.32
CA ILE A 47 -1.75 -3.65 4.84
C ILE A 47 -0.83 -4.66 5.53
N PHE A 48 -1.11 -5.00 6.79
CA PHE A 48 -0.19 -5.73 7.66
C PHE A 48 -0.79 -7.04 8.20
N GLU A 49 -0.08 -8.16 7.99
CA GLU A 49 -0.59 -9.51 8.29
C GLU A 49 -0.47 -9.93 9.77
N PHE A 50 0.45 -9.30 10.52
CA PHE A 50 0.81 -9.69 11.89
C PHE A 50 0.65 -8.52 12.86
N PHE A 51 0.46 -8.85 14.14
CA PHE A 51 0.29 -7.87 15.20
C PHE A 51 1.19 -8.19 16.40
N GLU A 52 1.78 -7.14 16.99
CA GLU A 52 2.31 -7.18 18.35
C GLU A 52 1.16 -6.86 19.31
N ILE A 53 0.92 -7.71 20.32
CA ILE A 53 -0.15 -7.54 21.31
C ILE A 53 0.45 -7.44 22.72
N SER A 54 0.24 -6.30 23.38
CA SER A 54 0.60 -6.06 24.77
C SER A 54 -0.62 -5.84 25.66
N VAL A 55 -0.51 -6.18 26.96
CA VAL A 55 -1.60 -6.02 27.91
C VAL A 55 -1.21 -5.30 29.21
N LEU A 56 -2.09 -4.40 29.62
CA LEU A 56 -1.98 -3.63 30.84
C LEU A 56 -3.16 -3.89 31.77
N VAL A 57 -2.91 -3.80 33.07
CA VAL A 57 -3.93 -3.87 34.11
C VAL A 57 -3.85 -2.68 35.06
N SER A 58 -5.03 -2.19 35.43
CA SER A 58 -5.28 -1.20 36.47
C SER A 58 -6.05 -1.85 37.62
N LEU A 59 -5.71 -1.48 38.86
CA LEU A 59 -6.47 -1.85 40.06
C LEU A 59 -7.29 -0.68 40.64
N ASP A 60 -7.20 0.51 40.03
CA ASP A 60 -7.70 1.79 40.55
C ASP A 60 -8.78 2.45 39.67
N GLY A 61 -9.45 1.66 38.83
CA GLY A 61 -10.56 2.10 37.98
C GLY A 61 -10.12 2.60 36.60
N GLY A 62 -8.84 2.46 36.26
CA GLY A 62 -8.23 2.94 35.02
C GLY A 62 -7.48 4.27 35.16
N GLN A 63 -7.14 4.69 36.38
CA GLN A 63 -6.41 5.93 36.64
C GLN A 63 -4.90 5.74 36.47
N SER A 64 -4.39 4.56 36.81
CA SER A 64 -3.04 4.11 36.48
C SER A 64 -3.07 2.68 35.93
N TYR A 65 -2.16 2.38 35.01
CA TYR A 65 -2.01 1.08 34.38
C TYR A 65 -0.58 0.56 34.57
N THR A 66 -0.43 -0.75 34.72
CA THR A 66 0.84 -1.46 34.86
C THR A 66 0.84 -2.68 33.93
N ILE A 67 2.02 -3.14 33.50
CA ILE A 67 2.14 -4.32 32.62
C ILE A 67 1.59 -5.55 33.35
N MET A 68 0.79 -6.35 32.65
CA MET A 68 0.31 -7.63 33.16
C MET A 68 1.44 -8.67 33.08
N SER A 69 1.72 -9.37 34.17
CA SER A 69 2.73 -10.42 34.24
C SER A 69 2.09 -11.76 34.62
N ASN A 70 2.74 -12.87 34.24
CA ASN A 70 2.18 -14.23 34.36
C ASN A 70 0.89 -14.40 33.52
N VAL A 71 0.88 -13.81 32.31
CA VAL A 71 -0.17 -13.97 31.29
C VAL A 71 0.41 -14.74 30.09
N SER A 72 -0.43 -15.51 29.41
CA SER A 72 -0.05 -16.42 28.32
C SER A 72 -1.23 -16.64 27.37
N GLY A 73 -0.99 -16.99 26.11
CA GLY A 73 -2.01 -17.13 25.08
C GLY A 73 -1.63 -16.32 23.84
N ASP A 74 -2.62 -15.71 23.18
CA ASP A 74 -2.47 -14.84 22.02
C ASP A 74 -1.91 -13.47 22.46
N LEU A 75 -0.61 -13.43 22.79
CA LEU A 75 0.15 -12.31 23.36
C LEU A 75 1.55 -12.21 22.75
N GLY A 76 2.05 -10.98 22.59
CA GLY A 76 3.38 -10.71 22.05
C GLY A 76 3.34 -10.60 20.55
N ASP A 77 4.42 -11.02 19.90
CA ASP A 77 4.61 -10.93 18.45
C ASP A 77 3.85 -11.99 17.64
N ILE A 78 3.69 -11.72 16.35
CA ILE A 78 3.16 -12.66 15.34
C ILE A 78 1.73 -13.16 15.69
N ILE A 79 0.89 -12.26 16.21
CA ILE A 79 -0.53 -12.57 16.42
C ILE A 79 -1.28 -12.30 15.13
N GLU A 80 -1.68 -13.35 14.42
CA GLU A 80 -2.61 -13.25 13.29
C GLU A 80 -3.93 -12.60 13.74
N PRO A 81 -4.67 -11.89 12.87
CA PRO A 81 -6.01 -11.40 13.19
C PRO A 81 -7.03 -12.53 13.41
N GLY A 82 -8.22 -12.17 13.89
CA GLY A 82 -9.35 -13.07 14.08
C GLY A 82 -10.08 -12.90 15.41
N ASN A 83 -11.25 -13.52 15.50
CA ASN A 83 -12.14 -13.41 16.66
C ASN A 83 -11.85 -14.50 17.71
N GLY A 84 -12.09 -14.18 18.98
CA GLY A 84 -11.98 -15.11 20.10
C GLY A 84 -10.55 -15.45 20.51
N LYS A 85 -9.59 -14.54 20.28
CA LYS A 85 -8.23 -14.60 20.81
C LYS A 85 -8.30 -14.69 22.34
N THR A 86 -7.41 -15.46 22.94
CA THR A 86 -7.45 -15.89 24.35
C THR A 86 -6.19 -15.52 25.11
N LEU A 87 -6.35 -15.00 26.32
CA LEU A 87 -5.27 -14.84 27.29
C LEU A 87 -5.66 -15.49 28.62
N THR A 88 -4.77 -16.30 29.17
CA THR A 88 -4.86 -16.86 30.52
C THR A 88 -3.91 -16.10 31.43
N TRP A 89 -4.46 -15.31 32.37
CA TRP A 89 -3.68 -14.51 33.32
C TRP A 89 -3.75 -15.06 34.75
N ASN A 90 -2.59 -15.32 35.35
CA ASN A 90 -2.48 -15.69 36.75
C ASN A 90 -2.40 -14.45 37.66
N PHE A 91 -3.56 -13.80 37.88
CA PHE A 91 -3.70 -12.68 38.82
C PHE A 91 -3.09 -12.98 40.18
N GLY A 92 -3.31 -14.20 40.69
CA GLY A 92 -2.81 -14.66 42.00
C GLY A 92 -1.29 -14.63 42.12
N GLN A 93 -0.55 -14.90 41.04
CA GLN A 93 0.92 -14.78 41.06
C GLN A 93 1.42 -13.34 40.92
N GLN A 94 0.74 -12.49 40.15
CA GLN A 94 1.14 -11.08 40.03
C GLN A 94 0.82 -10.26 41.29
N PHE A 95 -0.33 -10.48 41.92
CA PHE A 95 -0.85 -9.62 43.01
C PHE A 95 -1.13 -10.35 44.33
N GLY A 96 -0.94 -11.66 44.44
CA GLY A 96 -1.17 -12.43 45.67
C GLY A 96 -2.64 -12.42 46.12
N GLU A 97 -2.88 -12.42 47.44
CA GLU A 97 -4.23 -12.32 48.04
C GLU A 97 -4.82 -10.89 47.98
N THR A 98 -4.63 -10.19 46.85
CA THR A 98 -5.20 -8.85 46.62
C THR A 98 -6.62 -8.96 46.05
N TYR A 99 -7.49 -8.03 46.45
CA TYR A 99 -8.87 -7.94 45.97
C TYR A 99 -9.15 -6.49 45.53
N SER A 100 -9.71 -6.30 44.33
CA SER A 100 -10.24 -5.02 43.84
C SER A 100 -11.49 -5.27 43.01
N ASP A 101 -12.49 -4.39 43.14
CA ASP A 101 -13.67 -4.33 42.27
C ASP A 101 -13.53 -3.27 41.16
N GLN A 102 -12.39 -2.56 41.11
CA GLN A 102 -12.06 -1.51 40.14
C GLN A 102 -11.09 -1.98 39.05
N ILE A 103 -10.96 -3.29 38.84
CA ILE A 103 -10.03 -3.85 37.85
C ILE A 103 -10.41 -3.40 36.44
N LYS A 104 -9.45 -2.85 35.69
CA LYS A 104 -9.56 -2.60 34.25
C LYS A 104 -8.41 -3.28 33.52
N ILE A 105 -8.72 -3.93 32.41
CA ILE A 105 -7.75 -4.50 31.49
C ILE A 105 -7.75 -3.63 30.23
N LYS A 106 -6.57 -3.35 29.71
CA LYS A 106 -6.38 -2.73 28.39
C LYS A 106 -5.51 -3.68 27.57
N ILE A 107 -5.94 -3.97 26.36
CA ILE A 107 -5.14 -4.64 25.34
C ILE A 107 -4.74 -3.56 24.33
N GLN A 108 -3.50 -3.59 23.87
CA GLN A 108 -2.95 -2.66 22.89
C GLN A 108 -2.22 -3.48 21.82
N GLY A 109 -2.21 -2.97 20.59
CA GLY A 109 -1.40 -3.57 19.55
C GLY A 109 -1.07 -2.64 18.41
N SER A 110 -0.06 -3.06 17.67
CA SER A 110 0.52 -2.44 16.47
C SER A 110 0.60 -3.52 15.41
N SER A 111 0.23 -3.17 14.17
CA SER A 111 0.29 -4.07 13.03
C SER A 111 1.65 -3.94 12.32
N TYR A 112 2.16 -5.05 11.76
CA TYR A 112 3.38 -5.10 10.96
C TYR A 112 3.36 -6.26 9.96
N ALA A 113 4.24 -6.23 8.97
CA ALA A 113 4.46 -7.31 8.02
C ALA A 113 5.75 -8.06 8.35
N LEU A 114 5.76 -9.38 8.16
CA LEU A 114 6.99 -10.17 8.13
C LEU A 114 7.45 -10.27 6.67
N VAL A 115 8.66 -9.78 6.38
CA VAL A 115 9.33 -10.09 5.12
C VAL A 115 9.88 -11.52 5.25
N ASP A 116 9.33 -12.45 4.47
CA ASP A 116 9.86 -13.81 4.40
C ASP A 116 11.21 -13.78 3.68
N ASN A 117 12.30 -13.85 4.46
CA ASN A 117 13.68 -13.94 3.98
C ASN A 117 14.01 -15.31 3.35
N ASN A 118 13.14 -15.74 2.45
CA ASN A 118 13.30 -16.92 1.63
C ASN A 118 14.41 -16.67 0.60
N SER A 119 15.56 -17.30 0.85
CA SER A 119 16.84 -17.21 0.13
C SER A 119 16.86 -17.66 -1.36
N ASN A 120 15.73 -17.57 -2.06
CA ASN A 120 15.58 -17.77 -3.51
C ASN A 120 14.97 -16.52 -4.19
N GLN A 121 15.46 -15.33 -3.79
CA GLN A 121 15.06 -13.97 -4.17
C GLN A 121 14.49 -13.83 -5.61
N GLU A 122 13.18 -14.04 -5.74
CA GLU A 122 12.38 -13.42 -6.80
C GLU A 122 12.18 -11.96 -6.37
N LEU A 123 12.52 -11.01 -7.24
CA LEU A 123 12.42 -9.60 -6.88
C LEU A 123 10.94 -9.21 -6.75
N PRO A 124 10.55 -8.38 -5.76
CA PRO A 124 9.18 -7.89 -5.64
C PRO A 124 8.79 -6.88 -6.75
N PHE A 125 9.69 -6.60 -7.69
CA PHE A 125 9.55 -5.58 -8.74
C PHE A 125 9.39 -6.20 -10.13
N GLU A 126 8.54 -5.61 -10.97
CA GLU A 126 8.45 -5.99 -12.37
C GLU A 126 9.70 -5.51 -13.13
N MET A 127 10.45 -6.46 -13.68
CA MET A 127 11.70 -6.22 -14.42
C MET A 127 11.50 -6.33 -15.93
N VAL A 128 12.08 -5.42 -16.69
CA VAL A 128 12.08 -5.41 -18.16
C VAL A 128 13.47 -5.71 -18.69
N THR A 129 13.60 -6.70 -19.58
CA THR A 129 14.87 -6.99 -20.25
C THR A 129 15.13 -6.01 -21.41
N VAL A 130 16.27 -5.32 -21.36
CA VAL A 130 16.80 -4.52 -22.45
C VAL A 130 17.91 -5.30 -23.16
N ALA A 131 17.73 -5.56 -24.44
CA ALA A 131 18.65 -6.38 -25.23
C ALA A 131 19.95 -5.66 -25.59
N ALA A 132 21.04 -6.40 -25.71
CA ALA A 132 22.30 -5.97 -26.28
C ALA A 132 22.10 -5.40 -27.71
N GLY A 133 22.87 -4.38 -28.07
CA GLY A 133 22.77 -3.75 -29.39
C GLY A 133 23.17 -2.27 -29.40
N GLU A 134 23.17 -1.72 -30.61
CA GLU A 134 23.37 -0.30 -30.88
C GLU A 134 22.12 0.52 -30.53
N TYR A 135 22.34 1.77 -30.12
CA TYR A 135 21.30 2.79 -29.92
C TYR A 135 21.86 4.20 -30.14
N THR A 136 20.99 5.19 -30.31
CA THR A 136 21.35 6.61 -30.44
C THR A 136 21.37 7.29 -29.08
N PHE A 137 22.50 7.90 -28.72
CA PHE A 137 22.73 8.55 -27.42
C PHE A 137 22.88 10.08 -27.51
N GLY A 138 22.22 10.79 -26.60
CA GLY A 138 22.27 12.24 -26.42
C GLY A 138 21.66 13.06 -27.57
N GLU A 139 21.62 14.38 -27.39
CA GLU A 139 21.03 15.35 -28.33
C GLU A 139 21.65 15.36 -29.74
N ASN A 140 22.79 14.68 -29.94
CA ASN A 140 23.51 14.62 -31.23
C ASN A 140 23.39 13.25 -31.93
N ASP A 141 22.57 12.33 -31.40
CA ASP A 141 22.37 10.98 -31.91
C ASP A 141 23.68 10.20 -32.13
N GLU A 142 24.57 10.23 -31.13
CA GLU A 142 25.80 9.46 -31.18
C GLU A 142 25.47 7.96 -31.11
N ILE A 143 25.81 7.19 -32.15
CA ILE A 143 25.63 5.74 -32.12
C ILE A 143 26.56 5.14 -31.07
N ARG A 144 25.97 4.51 -30.06
CA ARG A 144 26.65 3.76 -29.00
C ARG A 144 26.20 2.32 -28.99
N THR A 145 27.00 1.44 -28.39
CA THR A 145 26.71 0.01 -28.29
C THR A 145 26.82 -0.43 -26.83
N ILE A 146 25.79 -1.12 -26.34
CA ILE A 146 25.86 -1.92 -25.11
C ILE A 146 25.86 -3.38 -25.55
N ASP A 147 26.92 -4.12 -25.26
CA ASP A 147 27.19 -5.47 -25.79
C ASP A 147 26.68 -6.61 -24.92
N TYR A 148 25.87 -6.30 -23.90
CA TYR A 148 25.22 -7.23 -22.98
C TYR A 148 23.73 -6.92 -22.80
N ASP A 149 22.94 -7.95 -22.50
CA ASP A 149 21.56 -7.83 -22.05
C ASP A 149 21.53 -7.46 -20.55
N TYR A 150 20.60 -6.59 -20.15
CA TYR A 150 20.36 -6.21 -18.76
C TYR A 150 18.87 -6.14 -18.46
N GLU A 151 18.50 -6.16 -17.18
CA GLU A 151 17.14 -5.96 -16.70
C GLU A 151 17.07 -4.62 -15.96
N ILE A 152 16.00 -3.86 -16.16
CA ILE A 152 15.71 -2.61 -15.45
C ILE A 152 14.30 -2.68 -14.86
N MET A 153 14.07 -2.06 -13.70
CA MET A 153 12.71 -1.91 -13.17
C MET A 153 11.82 -1.20 -14.19
N LYS A 154 10.61 -1.72 -14.36
CA LYS A 154 9.59 -1.14 -15.27
C LYS A 154 9.03 0.19 -14.78
N TYR A 155 9.06 0.39 -13.46
CA TYR A 155 8.47 1.50 -12.75
C TYR A 155 9.48 2.09 -11.75
N GLU A 156 9.24 3.32 -11.31
CA GLU A 156 9.95 3.93 -10.18
C GLU A 156 9.74 3.10 -8.90
N VAL A 157 10.72 3.11 -7.99
CA VAL A 157 10.55 2.63 -6.60
C VAL A 157 9.50 3.50 -5.92
N THR A 158 8.54 2.90 -5.21
CA THR A 158 7.48 3.64 -4.50
C THR A 158 7.89 4.07 -3.09
N ASP A 159 7.22 5.08 -2.53
CA ASP A 159 7.42 5.47 -1.13
C ASP A 159 7.20 4.27 -0.16
N GLN A 160 6.30 3.33 -0.50
CA GLN A 160 6.11 2.08 0.26
C GLN A 160 7.32 1.13 0.17
N ASP A 161 7.82 0.84 -1.04
CA ASP A 161 8.95 -0.07 -1.24
C ASP A 161 10.18 0.35 -0.45
N TYR A 162 10.42 1.67 -0.41
CA TYR A 162 11.57 2.24 0.27
C TYR A 162 11.41 2.23 1.80
N VAL A 163 10.19 2.42 2.33
CA VAL A 163 9.92 2.21 3.76
C VAL A 163 10.20 0.77 4.16
N LEU A 164 9.78 -0.22 3.35
CA LEU A 164 10.07 -1.65 3.64
C LEU A 164 11.58 -1.92 3.68
N PHE A 165 12.35 -1.35 2.75
CA PHE A 165 13.82 -1.41 2.79
C PHE A 165 14.42 -0.79 4.07
N MET A 166 13.96 0.40 4.47
CA MET A 166 14.47 1.05 5.69
C MET A 166 14.06 0.31 6.97
N MET A 167 12.87 -0.29 7.00
CA MET A 167 12.41 -1.15 8.09
C MET A 167 13.25 -2.43 8.18
N ASP A 168 13.56 -3.09 7.07
CA ASP A 168 14.43 -4.26 7.10
C ASP A 168 15.81 -3.87 7.64
N LYS A 169 16.45 -2.84 7.09
CA LYS A 169 17.77 -2.34 7.54
C LYS A 169 17.81 -1.96 9.03
N LEU A 170 16.72 -1.43 9.59
CA LEU A 170 16.58 -1.23 11.04
C LEU A 170 16.53 -2.56 11.80
N SER A 171 15.73 -3.52 11.31
CA SER A 171 15.46 -4.80 11.99
C SER A 171 16.60 -5.80 11.91
N SER A 172 17.38 -5.79 10.82
CA SER A 172 18.53 -6.66 10.59
C SER A 172 19.80 -6.19 11.27
N GLY A 173 19.79 -4.98 11.85
CA GLY A 173 20.98 -4.34 12.43
C GLY A 173 22.03 -3.96 11.38
N GLU A 174 21.69 -4.00 10.09
CA GLU A 174 22.61 -3.84 8.96
C GLU A 174 22.90 -2.35 8.63
N LEU A 175 23.01 -1.52 9.69
CA LEU A 175 23.49 -0.12 9.65
C LEU A 175 25.02 0.00 9.80
N ASP A 176 25.69 -1.14 9.64
CA ASP A 176 27.13 -1.41 9.57
C ASP A 176 27.96 -1.50 10.87
N CYS A 177 28.74 -2.58 10.93
CA CYS A 177 29.88 -2.87 11.82
C CYS A 177 30.85 -3.83 11.08
N SER A 178 31.15 -3.57 9.80
CA SER A 178 31.76 -4.55 8.87
C SER A 178 33.26 -4.86 9.07
N GLU A 179 33.96 -4.22 10.00
CA GLU A 179 35.34 -4.57 10.34
C GLU A 179 35.53 -4.64 11.87
N PRO A 180 35.90 -5.81 12.43
CA PRO A 180 36.11 -5.93 13.88
C PRO A 180 37.30 -5.09 14.31
N ILE A 181 37.07 -4.19 15.27
CA ILE A 181 38.12 -3.32 15.79
C ILE A 181 39.11 -4.19 16.59
N LEU A 182 40.25 -4.44 15.97
CA LEU A 182 41.39 -5.07 16.63
C LEU A 182 41.77 -4.22 17.83
N CYS A 183 41.80 -4.84 19.01
CA CYS A 183 42.30 -4.18 20.19
C CYS A 183 43.73 -3.65 19.94
N GLY A 184 44.02 -2.47 20.52
CA GLY A 184 45.15 -1.64 20.12
C GLY A 184 46.53 -2.32 20.16
N PRO A 185 47.56 -1.71 19.55
CA PRO A 185 48.82 -2.35 19.12
C PRO A 185 49.75 -2.90 20.24
N GLU A 186 49.29 -2.96 21.50
CA GLU A 186 49.98 -3.60 22.62
C GLU A 186 49.19 -4.77 23.26
N SER A 187 48.00 -5.09 22.74
CA SER A 187 47.28 -6.34 23.05
C SER A 187 47.65 -7.46 22.07
N GLU A 188 47.45 -8.72 22.45
CA GLU A 188 47.86 -9.87 21.64
C GLU A 188 47.16 -9.86 20.26
N GLU A 189 47.91 -10.15 19.19
CA GLU A 189 47.38 -10.10 17.81
C GLU A 189 46.13 -10.97 17.66
N GLY A 190 45.00 -10.36 17.28
CA GLY A 190 43.76 -11.05 16.95
C GLY A 190 42.66 -11.05 18.03
N TYR A 191 42.77 -10.24 19.09
CA TYR A 191 41.66 -9.99 20.02
C TYR A 191 40.74 -8.84 19.53
N ILE A 192 39.47 -8.95 19.85
CA ILE A 192 38.37 -8.02 19.49
C ILE A 192 37.97 -7.16 20.70
N LEU A 193 37.42 -5.97 20.43
CA LEU A 193 36.97 -5.02 21.45
C LEU A 193 35.63 -5.44 22.08
N ASP A 194 35.44 -5.18 23.37
CA ASP A 194 34.16 -5.38 24.08
C ASP A 194 33.10 -4.33 23.69
N CYS A 195 31.88 -4.79 23.37
CA CYS A 195 30.73 -3.99 22.95
C CYS A 195 29.95 -3.35 24.13
N ASP A 196 30.56 -3.25 25.32
CA ASP A 196 30.04 -2.50 26.47
C ASP A 196 30.68 -1.10 26.63
N GLY A 197 31.65 -0.75 25.78
CA GLY A 197 32.35 0.53 25.79
C GLY A 197 33.39 0.70 26.92
N THR A 198 33.72 -0.34 27.68
CA THR A 198 34.81 -0.31 28.68
C THR A 198 36.19 -0.28 28.03
N GLY A 199 36.31 -0.83 26.81
CA GLY A 199 37.58 -1.06 26.12
C GLY A 199 38.33 -2.29 26.61
N GLU A 200 37.65 -3.25 27.26
CA GLU A 200 38.18 -4.59 27.47
C GLU A 200 38.25 -5.38 26.13
N CYS A 201 38.96 -6.51 26.14
CA CYS A 201 39.37 -7.21 24.92
C CYS A 201 39.17 -8.72 25.05
N TRP A 202 38.46 -9.31 24.10
CA TRP A 202 38.06 -10.72 24.11
C TRP A 202 38.61 -11.48 22.91
N HIS A 203 38.68 -12.80 23.03
CA HIS A 203 39.15 -13.64 21.94
C HIS A 203 37.97 -13.90 20.98
N PRO A 204 38.11 -13.76 19.65
CA PRO A 204 37.01 -13.95 18.69
C PRO A 204 36.52 -15.40 18.53
N ALA A 205 36.85 -16.28 19.48
CA ALA A 205 36.28 -17.63 19.60
C ALA A 205 35.14 -17.69 20.63
N TYR A 206 34.77 -16.54 21.21
CA TYR A 206 33.56 -16.35 22.01
C TYR A 206 32.37 -15.99 21.08
N ILE A 207 32.62 -15.29 19.97
CA ILE A 207 31.64 -15.13 18.88
C ILE A 207 31.22 -16.50 18.33
N ALA A 208 29.92 -16.76 18.26
CA ALA A 208 29.32 -17.99 17.75
C ALA A 208 29.81 -19.28 18.48
N ASP A 209 30.09 -19.20 19.79
CA ASP A 209 30.58 -20.33 20.59
C ASP A 209 29.47 -21.27 21.14
N GLY A 210 28.21 -20.85 21.02
CA GLY A 210 27.00 -21.52 21.49
C GLY A 210 26.40 -20.94 22.78
N PHE A 211 26.91 -19.81 23.28
CA PHE A 211 26.40 -19.09 24.44
C PHE A 211 26.30 -17.59 24.15
N CYS A 212 25.22 -16.93 24.55
CA CYS A 212 25.06 -15.49 24.39
C CYS A 212 25.94 -14.68 25.37
N ASP A 213 26.97 -14.03 24.86
CA ASP A 213 27.71 -12.95 25.54
C ASP A 213 27.00 -11.59 25.34
N GLY A 214 25.80 -11.50 25.91
CA GLY A 214 24.93 -10.32 25.85
C GLY A 214 25.14 -9.29 26.98
N ASN A 215 24.21 -8.34 27.10
CA ASN A 215 24.27 -7.25 28.09
C ASN A 215 24.29 -7.69 29.56
N ASP A 216 23.82 -8.91 29.86
CA ASP A 216 23.92 -9.50 31.20
C ASP A 216 25.38 -9.89 31.58
N GLN A 217 26.32 -9.81 30.62
CA GLN A 217 27.74 -10.14 30.75
C GLN A 217 28.01 -11.42 31.57
N PRO A 218 27.39 -12.57 31.22
CA PRO A 218 27.46 -13.78 32.04
C PRO A 218 28.89 -14.27 32.28
N PHE A 219 29.82 -13.97 31.37
CA PHE A 219 31.24 -14.27 31.47
C PHE A 219 32.15 -13.02 31.48
N GLY A 220 31.56 -11.82 31.53
CA GLY A 220 32.27 -10.54 31.52
C GLY A 220 32.48 -9.92 30.14
N ALA A 221 32.07 -10.58 29.07
CA ALA A 221 32.10 -10.06 27.71
C ALA A 221 30.71 -9.53 27.29
N ASN A 222 30.69 -8.50 26.45
CA ASN A 222 29.55 -8.16 25.62
C ASN A 222 30.00 -8.19 24.15
N LEU A 223 29.46 -9.11 23.34
CA LEU A 223 29.85 -9.31 21.94
C LEU A 223 28.69 -9.05 20.96
N CYS A 224 27.63 -8.41 21.44
CA CYS A 224 26.43 -8.07 20.67
C CYS A 224 26.70 -7.26 19.39
N CYS A 225 27.73 -6.41 19.36
CA CYS A 225 28.13 -5.65 18.17
C CYS A 225 28.72 -6.51 17.04
N TYR A 226 29.04 -7.79 17.29
CA TYR A 226 29.50 -8.74 16.28
C TYR A 226 28.36 -9.65 15.82
N ASN A 227 27.33 -9.07 15.18
CA ASN A 227 26.16 -9.80 14.67
C ASN A 227 25.42 -10.59 15.77
N LEU A 228 25.01 -9.91 16.85
CA LEU A 228 24.36 -10.53 18.03
C LEU A 228 25.16 -11.74 18.55
N ASP A 229 26.46 -11.52 18.78
CA ASP A 229 27.39 -12.56 19.20
C ASP A 229 27.46 -13.76 18.22
N GLY A 230 27.56 -13.44 16.92
CA GLY A 230 27.56 -14.44 15.85
C GLY A 230 26.22 -15.15 15.63
N GLY A 231 25.15 -14.69 16.29
CA GLY A 231 23.79 -15.26 16.27
C GLY A 231 23.42 -16.09 17.49
N ASP A 232 24.26 -16.14 18.53
CA ASP A 232 23.96 -16.84 19.78
C ASP A 232 23.10 -16.01 20.76
N CYS A 233 23.08 -14.68 20.62
CA CYS A 233 22.18 -13.79 21.36
C CYS A 233 20.89 -13.45 20.59
N THR A 234 19.79 -13.29 21.32
CA THR A 234 18.61 -12.59 20.79
C THR A 234 18.80 -11.07 20.84
N PHE A 235 18.05 -10.34 20.00
CA PHE A 235 18.06 -8.87 20.03
C PHE A 235 17.79 -8.31 21.44
N ALA A 236 16.83 -8.89 22.17
CA ALA A 236 16.47 -8.49 23.54
C ALA A 236 17.63 -8.61 24.54
N GLU A 237 18.50 -9.62 24.39
CA GLU A 237 19.70 -9.81 25.21
C GLU A 237 20.82 -8.81 24.87
N CYS A 238 20.67 -8.10 23.74
CA CYS A 238 21.61 -7.10 23.22
C CYS A 238 21.10 -5.64 23.27
N VAL A 239 19.83 -5.38 23.61
CA VAL A 239 19.26 -4.02 23.68
C VAL A 239 20.03 -3.12 24.66
N GLY A 240 20.80 -2.18 24.11
CA GLY A 240 21.63 -1.24 24.89
C GLY A 240 23.13 -1.54 24.92
N SER A 241 23.59 -2.59 24.22
CA SER A 241 25.00 -2.71 23.84
C SER A 241 25.38 -1.52 22.95
N THR A 242 26.57 -0.97 23.16
CA THR A 242 27.09 0.13 22.37
C THR A 242 28.41 -0.28 21.76
N ASP A 243 28.57 -0.17 20.44
CA ASP A 243 29.93 0.07 19.94
C ASP A 243 30.08 1.08 18.79
N CYS A 244 31.25 1.71 18.83
CA CYS A 244 32.01 2.36 17.78
C CYS A 244 31.29 3.09 16.63
N LEU A 245 30.71 4.26 16.96
CA LEU A 245 31.36 5.56 16.65
C LEU A 245 30.58 6.74 17.25
N LEU A 246 30.99 7.22 18.43
CA LEU A 246 30.68 8.57 18.97
C LEU A 246 29.22 9.12 18.80
N GLY A 247 28.21 8.26 18.79
CA GLY A 247 26.82 8.68 18.49
C GLY A 247 25.74 7.73 19.01
N GLY A 248 25.94 6.42 18.89
CA GLY A 248 24.91 5.42 19.22
C GLY A 248 23.81 5.34 18.16
N TYR A 249 22.75 4.59 18.42
CA TYR A 249 21.63 4.35 17.47
C TYR A 249 21.02 5.66 16.91
N ASP A 250 21.03 6.73 17.71
CA ASP A 250 20.58 8.09 17.34
C ASP A 250 21.40 8.76 16.20
N SER A 251 22.59 8.24 15.82
CA SER A 251 23.43 8.85 14.78
C SER A 251 23.13 8.41 13.36
N PHE A 252 22.33 7.35 13.17
CA PHE A 252 21.97 6.84 11.84
C PHE A 252 20.51 7.10 11.47
N VAL A 253 19.62 7.25 12.47
CA VAL A 253 18.20 7.52 12.27
C VAL A 253 17.70 8.55 13.28
N ASN A 254 17.10 9.63 12.78
CA ASN A 254 16.37 10.62 13.57
C ASN A 254 15.33 11.33 12.69
N ASP A 255 14.57 12.26 13.27
CA ASP A 255 13.47 12.97 12.63
C ASP A 255 13.86 13.69 11.31
N ASP A 256 15.14 14.02 11.11
CA ASP A 256 15.64 14.75 9.94
C ASP A 256 16.33 13.86 8.87
N PHE A 257 16.88 12.69 9.22
CA PHE A 257 17.59 11.81 8.28
C PHE A 257 17.62 10.31 8.64
N PHE A 258 17.81 9.46 7.62
CA PHE A 258 18.13 8.04 7.74
C PHE A 258 19.28 7.69 6.78
N GLY A 259 20.37 7.12 7.30
CA GLY A 259 21.59 6.85 6.53
C GLY A 259 22.36 5.62 7.02
N GLY A 260 23.45 5.31 6.33
CA GLY A 260 24.30 4.15 6.62
C GLY A 260 25.62 4.18 5.85
N TYR A 261 26.43 3.13 6.02
CA TYR A 261 27.77 3.06 5.44
C TYR A 261 27.78 2.86 3.92
N TYR A 262 28.69 3.56 3.25
CA TYR A 262 29.09 3.37 1.87
C TYR A 262 30.55 2.89 1.80
N PRO A 263 30.88 1.79 1.09
CA PRO A 263 32.23 1.24 1.01
C PRO A 263 33.24 2.08 0.22
N GLY A 264 32.78 3.16 -0.43
CA GLY A 264 33.61 4.06 -1.21
C GLY A 264 33.87 3.60 -2.64
N ASP A 265 34.13 4.56 -3.53
CA ASP A 265 34.50 4.35 -4.92
C ASP A 265 35.64 5.32 -5.35
N ALA A 266 35.80 5.55 -6.66
CA ALA A 266 36.83 6.46 -7.18
C ALA A 266 36.50 7.96 -7.00
N ASN A 267 35.25 8.30 -6.72
CA ASN A 267 34.69 9.65 -6.65
C ASN A 267 34.29 10.04 -5.21
N HIS A 268 33.83 9.07 -4.42
CA HIS A 268 33.34 9.23 -3.05
C HIS A 268 34.14 8.33 -2.09
N PRO A 269 34.70 8.88 -0.99
CA PRO A 269 35.39 8.07 0.01
C PRO A 269 34.42 7.10 0.72
N ALA A 270 34.97 6.07 1.36
CA ALA A 270 34.20 5.22 2.26
C ALA A 270 33.79 5.99 3.53
N GLY A 271 32.61 5.69 4.08
CA GLY A 271 32.08 6.34 5.28
C GLY A 271 30.55 6.41 5.29
N ASP A 272 29.99 7.12 6.26
CA ASP A 272 28.55 7.20 6.48
C ASP A 272 27.91 8.28 5.60
N TYR A 273 26.81 7.93 4.93
CA TYR A 273 26.07 8.83 4.06
C TYR A 273 24.58 8.79 4.37
N ASN A 274 23.93 9.95 4.24
CA ASN A 274 22.47 10.01 4.29
C ASN A 274 21.88 9.24 3.10
N PHE A 275 20.90 8.37 3.35
CA PHE A 275 20.16 7.65 2.31
C PHE A 275 18.88 8.41 1.91
N ILE A 276 18.25 9.14 2.84
CA ILE A 276 17.03 9.90 2.57
C ILE A 276 16.94 11.18 3.40
N GLU A 277 16.64 12.29 2.73
CA GLU A 277 16.32 13.58 3.35
C GLU A 277 14.81 13.67 3.56
N PHE A 278 14.32 13.39 4.79
CA PHE A 278 12.89 13.42 5.09
C PHE A 278 12.23 14.77 4.78
N SER A 279 12.96 15.87 4.95
CA SER A 279 12.50 17.22 4.58
C SER A 279 12.16 17.40 3.09
N ASN A 280 12.74 16.59 2.22
CA ASN A 280 12.51 16.54 0.76
C ASN A 280 11.69 15.30 0.34
N SER A 281 11.24 14.51 1.32
CA SER A 281 10.51 13.27 1.13
C SER A 281 9.03 13.40 1.51
N LYS A 282 8.24 12.43 1.07
CA LYS A 282 6.91 12.10 1.56
C LYS A 282 6.94 11.13 2.73
N ILE A 283 8.09 10.50 2.96
CA ILE A 283 8.38 9.68 4.13
C ILE A 283 8.89 10.58 5.25
N SER A 284 8.41 10.38 6.47
CA SER A 284 8.95 10.98 7.69
C SER A 284 9.23 9.92 8.76
N TYR A 285 10.11 10.23 9.71
CA TYR A 285 10.40 9.39 10.87
C TYR A 285 10.03 10.12 12.16
N ASN A 286 9.19 9.49 12.99
CA ASN A 286 8.79 9.99 14.32
C ASN A 286 8.95 8.88 15.38
N GLY A 287 9.99 8.04 15.25
CA GLY A 287 10.13 6.76 15.96
C GLY A 287 9.48 5.57 15.23
N ILE A 288 8.68 5.85 14.21
CA ILE A 288 8.22 4.93 13.16
C ILE A 288 8.30 5.66 11.82
N PHE A 289 8.38 4.93 10.70
CA PHE A 289 8.26 5.52 9.37
C PHE A 289 6.78 5.75 9.00
N GLU A 290 6.50 6.91 8.41
CA GLU A 290 5.17 7.34 8.00
C GLU A 290 5.23 7.86 6.56
N VAL A 291 4.30 7.47 5.69
CA VAL A 291 4.21 7.96 4.29
C VAL A 291 3.08 9.00 4.18
N GLN A 292 3.23 9.94 3.25
CA GLN A 292 2.15 10.85 2.84
C GLN A 292 0.87 10.08 2.42
N GLU A 293 -0.28 10.57 2.87
CA GLU A 293 -1.58 10.00 2.50
C GLU A 293 -1.78 10.02 0.98
N GLY A 294 -2.29 8.92 0.42
CA GLY A 294 -2.50 8.76 -1.02
C GLY A 294 -1.23 8.68 -1.88
N ASN A 295 -0.03 8.58 -1.28
CA ASN A 295 1.24 8.56 -2.02
C ASN A 295 2.05 7.26 -1.87
N VAL A 296 1.52 6.24 -1.18
CA VAL A 296 2.20 4.94 -1.00
C VAL A 296 2.65 4.30 -2.32
N ASN A 297 1.93 4.54 -3.42
CA ASN A 297 2.22 4.08 -4.79
C ASN A 297 2.75 5.17 -5.72
N HIS A 298 3.18 6.31 -5.19
CA HIS A 298 3.92 7.33 -5.96
C HIS A 298 5.43 7.05 -5.87
N PRO A 299 6.25 7.58 -6.82
CA PRO A 299 7.71 7.47 -6.74
C PRO A 299 8.25 7.98 -5.41
N VAL A 300 9.22 7.25 -4.83
CA VAL A 300 9.86 7.61 -3.56
C VAL A 300 10.74 8.84 -3.68
N THR A 301 10.65 9.66 -2.64
CA THR A 301 11.13 11.04 -2.65
C THR A 301 12.16 11.33 -1.56
N GLY A 302 12.95 12.40 -1.70
CA GLY A 302 14.05 12.75 -0.79
C GLY A 302 15.26 11.80 -0.80
N VAL A 303 15.25 10.72 -1.59
CA VAL A 303 16.32 9.71 -1.64
C VAL A 303 17.58 10.29 -2.27
N THR A 304 18.73 10.07 -1.63
CA THR A 304 20.04 10.46 -2.14
C THR A 304 20.61 9.42 -3.11
N TRP A 305 21.69 9.75 -3.83
CA TRP A 305 22.42 8.76 -4.63
C TRP A 305 22.88 7.55 -3.79
N PHE A 306 23.32 7.78 -2.55
CA PHE A 306 23.74 6.72 -1.64
C PHE A 306 22.56 5.85 -1.17
N GLY A 307 21.39 6.44 -0.97
CA GLY A 307 20.17 5.70 -0.67
C GLY A 307 19.68 4.84 -1.83
N ALA A 308 19.73 5.37 -3.05
CA ALA A 308 19.43 4.62 -4.27
C ALA A 308 20.41 3.44 -4.46
N TRP A 309 21.71 3.66 -4.20
CA TRP A 309 22.73 2.60 -4.19
C TRP A 309 22.47 1.55 -3.10
N ALA A 310 22.12 1.96 -1.87
CA ALA A 310 21.90 1.06 -0.75
C ALA A 310 20.66 0.18 -0.97
N PHE A 311 19.56 0.78 -1.44
CA PHE A 311 18.35 0.07 -1.85
C PHE A 311 18.64 -0.92 -3.00
N ALA A 312 19.42 -0.51 -4.00
CA ALA A 312 19.82 -1.38 -5.09
C ALA A 312 20.63 -2.59 -4.60
N THR A 313 21.68 -2.32 -3.84
CA THR A 313 22.60 -3.35 -3.34
C THR A 313 21.88 -4.35 -2.43
N TYR A 314 20.96 -3.88 -1.58
CA TYR A 314 20.12 -4.72 -0.72
C TYR A 314 19.29 -5.75 -1.52
N TYR A 315 18.70 -5.34 -2.66
CA TYR A 315 17.99 -6.24 -3.56
C TYR A 315 18.89 -6.96 -4.59
N GLY A 316 20.22 -6.91 -4.45
CA GLY A 316 21.15 -7.53 -5.41
C GLY A 316 21.12 -6.89 -6.80
N MET A 317 20.77 -5.60 -6.87
CA MET A 317 20.70 -4.76 -8.06
C MET A 317 21.74 -3.65 -8.02
N GLU A 318 21.83 -2.86 -9.10
CA GLU A 318 22.74 -1.73 -9.26
C GLU A 318 21.97 -0.46 -9.69
N VAL A 319 22.58 0.72 -9.54
CA VAL A 319 22.06 1.98 -10.10
C VAL A 319 22.48 2.04 -11.58
N PRO A 320 21.62 2.48 -12.52
CA PRO A 320 21.99 2.56 -13.94
C PRO A 320 23.14 3.54 -14.17
N ASP A 321 24.02 3.24 -15.12
CA ASP A 321 24.76 4.31 -15.77
C ASP A 321 23.88 5.08 -16.77
N GLN A 322 24.32 6.28 -17.17
CA GLN A 322 23.57 7.14 -18.09
C GLN A 322 23.28 6.49 -19.46
N TYR A 323 24.09 5.53 -19.88
CA TYR A 323 23.96 4.84 -21.16
C TYR A 323 22.89 3.75 -21.08
N GLU A 324 22.89 2.98 -20.00
CA GLU A 324 21.87 1.98 -19.69
C GLU A 324 20.50 2.64 -19.46
N TRP A 325 20.46 3.77 -18.75
CA TRP A 325 19.23 4.52 -18.54
C TRP A 325 18.68 5.08 -19.86
N GLU A 326 19.48 5.79 -20.65
CA GLU A 326 18.99 6.38 -21.90
C GLU A 326 18.64 5.31 -22.94
N LYS A 327 19.38 4.20 -23.02
CA LYS A 327 19.03 3.09 -23.92
C LYS A 327 17.71 2.43 -23.52
N ALA A 328 17.44 2.29 -22.22
CA ALA A 328 16.14 1.81 -21.74
C ALA A 328 15.03 2.80 -22.11
N ALA A 329 15.22 4.10 -21.80
CA ALA A 329 14.24 5.15 -22.00
C ALA A 329 13.92 5.43 -23.49
N ARG A 330 14.92 5.33 -24.37
CA ARG A 330 14.82 5.73 -25.79
C ARG A 330 14.66 4.56 -26.75
N GLY A 331 15.01 3.35 -26.31
CA GLY A 331 15.19 2.19 -27.19
C GLY A 331 16.21 2.48 -28.29
N ASN A 332 15.90 2.09 -29.52
CA ASN A 332 16.71 2.37 -30.71
C ASN A 332 15.94 3.24 -31.73
N THR A 333 15.19 4.22 -31.24
CA THR A 333 14.22 4.99 -32.06
C THR A 333 14.81 6.23 -32.71
N GLY A 334 15.79 6.88 -32.07
CA GLY A 334 16.28 8.20 -32.48
C GLY A 334 15.31 9.35 -32.17
N TYR A 335 14.22 9.12 -31.44
CA TYR A 335 13.24 10.16 -31.14
C TYR A 335 13.70 11.17 -30.09
N GLN A 336 13.12 12.37 -30.09
CA GLN A 336 13.37 13.39 -29.06
C GLN A 336 12.88 12.96 -27.66
N TRP A 337 11.81 12.16 -27.59
CA TRP A 337 11.24 11.63 -26.34
C TRP A 337 11.03 10.11 -26.45
N PRO A 338 10.88 9.37 -25.32
CA PRO A 338 10.64 7.92 -25.32
C PRO A 338 9.56 7.43 -26.28
N PHE A 339 8.51 8.24 -26.46
CA PHE A 339 7.28 7.97 -27.20
C PHE A 339 7.18 8.70 -28.56
N GLY A 340 8.24 9.39 -29.02
CA GLY A 340 8.22 10.12 -30.31
C GLY A 340 8.84 11.51 -30.26
N ASP A 341 8.80 12.23 -31.38
CA ASP A 341 9.39 13.58 -31.48
C ASP A 341 8.51 14.71 -30.92
N ASN A 342 7.22 14.43 -30.66
CA ASN A 342 6.26 15.44 -30.20
C ASN A 342 5.85 15.16 -28.76
N PHE A 343 6.01 16.14 -27.88
CA PHE A 343 5.50 16.08 -26.51
C PHE A 343 4.08 16.65 -26.44
N SER A 344 3.13 15.88 -25.89
CA SER A 344 1.78 16.34 -25.60
C SER A 344 1.54 16.42 -24.09
N ILE A 345 1.26 17.64 -23.63
CA ILE A 345 0.93 17.96 -22.24
C ILE A 345 -0.25 17.09 -21.77
N ASN A 346 -0.18 16.60 -20.53
CA ASN A 346 -1.10 15.63 -19.91
C ASN A 346 -1.12 14.22 -20.52
N GLN A 347 -0.43 13.94 -21.63
CA GLN A 347 -0.51 12.63 -22.29
C GLN A 347 0.75 11.79 -22.07
N ASN A 348 1.92 12.40 -22.21
CA ASN A 348 3.17 11.65 -22.27
C ASN A 348 4.07 11.80 -21.03
N GLY A 349 3.61 12.51 -20.01
CA GLY A 349 4.33 12.68 -18.75
C GLY A 349 3.75 13.76 -17.84
N ASN A 350 4.09 13.66 -16.56
CA ASN A 350 3.81 14.71 -15.59
C ASN A 350 4.83 15.86 -15.78
N THR A 351 4.36 17.07 -16.04
CA THR A 351 5.19 18.26 -16.24
C THR A 351 4.64 19.42 -15.42
N VAL A 352 5.42 20.48 -15.24
CA VAL A 352 4.94 21.75 -14.66
C VAL A 352 3.84 22.45 -15.47
N GLU A 353 3.65 22.06 -16.74
CA GLU A 353 2.55 22.54 -17.60
C GLU A 353 1.35 21.59 -17.62
N SER A 354 1.47 20.40 -17.00
CA SER A 354 0.40 19.44 -16.88
C SER A 354 -0.65 19.94 -15.89
N ASN A 355 -1.91 19.84 -16.27
CA ASN A 355 -3.02 20.60 -15.69
C ASN A 355 -4.02 19.65 -15.00
N PHE A 356 -3.48 18.68 -14.26
CA PHE A 356 -4.27 17.71 -13.51
C PHE A 356 -4.83 18.30 -12.21
N THR A 357 -6.10 18.04 -11.91
CA THR A 357 -6.78 18.51 -10.69
C THR A 357 -6.30 17.82 -9.40
N PHE A 358 -5.33 16.90 -9.47
CA PHE A 358 -4.59 16.38 -8.31
C PHE A 358 -3.91 17.52 -7.50
N HIS A 359 -3.61 18.65 -8.14
CA HIS A 359 -3.01 19.83 -7.51
C HIS A 359 -3.80 20.49 -6.36
N THR A 360 -5.04 20.07 -6.08
CA THR A 360 -5.80 20.60 -4.92
C THR A 360 -5.69 19.78 -3.64
N LEU A 361 -5.10 18.57 -3.64
CA LEU A 361 -5.03 17.68 -2.47
C LEU A 361 -3.71 16.86 -2.36
N GLY A 362 -2.53 17.46 -2.51
CA GLY A 362 -1.33 16.85 -1.87
C GLY A 362 0.07 17.11 -2.43
N GLY A 363 0.29 17.26 -3.75
CA GLY A 363 1.66 17.39 -4.26
C GLY A 363 1.83 17.20 -5.78
N PRO A 364 3.06 17.33 -6.31
CA PRO A 364 3.32 17.43 -7.75
C PRO A 364 3.67 16.12 -8.46
N THR A 365 3.58 14.96 -7.80
CA THR A 365 3.86 13.63 -8.41
C THR A 365 2.57 12.91 -8.80
N THR A 366 2.66 11.92 -9.68
CA THR A 366 1.59 10.98 -10.02
C THR A 366 1.95 9.57 -9.52
N PRO A 367 0.99 8.65 -9.37
CA PRO A 367 1.28 7.24 -9.14
C PRO A 367 2.22 6.66 -10.20
N ILE A 368 3.00 5.65 -9.82
CA ILE A 368 3.84 4.94 -10.78
C ILE A 368 2.99 4.29 -11.88
N GLY A 369 3.53 4.25 -13.10
CA GLY A 369 2.84 3.67 -14.26
C GLY A 369 1.66 4.48 -14.84
N PHE A 370 1.32 5.65 -14.27
CA PHE A 370 0.25 6.52 -14.79
C PHE A 370 0.48 7.00 -16.24
N PHE A 371 1.74 7.14 -16.66
CA PHE A 371 2.10 7.44 -18.06
C PHE A 371 2.76 6.21 -18.68
N ASN A 372 1.99 5.48 -19.48
CA ASN A 372 2.34 4.18 -20.06
C ASN A 372 2.47 4.20 -21.60
N GLY A 373 2.22 5.35 -22.24
CA GLY A 373 2.14 5.52 -23.70
C GLY A 373 0.76 5.94 -24.22
N ASP A 374 -0.29 5.89 -23.41
CA ASP A 374 -1.66 6.19 -23.82
C ASP A 374 -1.98 7.69 -23.93
N THR A 375 -3.05 8.01 -24.67
CA THR A 375 -3.40 9.40 -25.02
C THR A 375 -4.49 9.99 -24.11
N TYR A 376 -4.10 10.48 -22.93
CA TYR A 376 -5.03 11.10 -21.97
C TYR A 376 -5.54 12.49 -22.44
N GLN A 377 -6.74 12.53 -23.04
CA GLN A 377 -7.39 13.77 -23.50
C GLN A 377 -7.99 14.56 -22.33
N CYS A 378 -7.22 15.47 -21.74
CA CYS A 378 -7.70 16.38 -20.69
C CYS A 378 -8.52 17.57 -21.28
N ASN A 379 -9.62 17.29 -21.99
CA ASN A 379 -10.65 18.26 -22.39
C ASN A 379 -12.01 17.55 -22.54
N ASP A 380 -13.06 18.12 -21.94
CA ASP A 380 -14.46 17.66 -21.92
C ASP A 380 -14.74 16.28 -21.28
N ASN A 381 -15.00 16.29 -19.96
CA ASN A 381 -15.93 15.41 -19.22
C ASN A 381 -15.98 13.87 -19.45
N ILE A 382 -15.00 13.26 -20.12
CA ILE A 382 -14.90 11.80 -20.23
C ILE A 382 -13.93 11.32 -19.15
N GLY A 383 -14.47 10.74 -18.08
CA GLY A 383 -13.70 10.20 -16.96
C GLY A 383 -12.81 9.02 -17.37
N PHE A 384 -11.75 8.80 -16.60
CA PHE A 384 -10.85 7.67 -16.76
C PHE A 384 -11.62 6.34 -16.78
N THR A 385 -11.35 5.49 -17.78
CA THR A 385 -12.09 4.24 -18.06
C THR A 385 -11.41 3.00 -17.45
N GLU A 386 -10.78 3.13 -16.28
CA GLU A 386 -10.18 2.01 -15.54
C GLU A 386 -11.00 1.56 -14.31
N HIS A 387 -12.17 2.16 -14.08
CA HIS A 387 -13.00 1.90 -12.91
C HIS A 387 -14.32 1.23 -13.24
N LEU A 388 -14.73 0.35 -12.32
CA LEU A 388 -16.03 -0.29 -12.30
C LEU A 388 -17.17 0.76 -12.19
N PHE A 389 -18.35 0.44 -12.71
CA PHE A 389 -19.55 1.27 -12.56
C PHE A 389 -20.84 0.43 -12.50
N PHE A 390 -21.95 1.01 -12.06
CA PHE A 390 -23.23 0.31 -12.01
C PHE A 390 -23.87 0.21 -13.41
N SER A 391 -23.97 -1.02 -13.91
CA SER A 391 -24.64 -1.34 -15.17
C SER A 391 -26.14 -1.61 -15.02
N GLU A 392 -26.59 -2.07 -13.84
CA GLU A 392 -28.02 -2.29 -13.57
C GLU A 392 -28.35 -2.05 -12.08
N TYR A 393 -29.55 -1.51 -11.83
CA TYR A 393 -30.13 -1.33 -10.51
C TYR A 393 -31.59 -1.76 -10.54
N ALA A 394 -32.06 -2.45 -9.49
CA ALA A 394 -33.44 -2.91 -9.41
C ALA A 394 -34.09 -2.64 -8.05
N GLU A 395 -35.19 -1.88 -8.06
CA GLU A 395 -36.17 -1.80 -6.97
C GLU A 395 -37.39 -2.66 -7.32
N GLY A 396 -37.19 -3.98 -7.32
CA GLY A 396 -38.24 -4.93 -7.63
C GLY A 396 -39.18 -5.22 -6.47
N SER A 397 -40.23 -5.99 -6.79
CA SER A 397 -41.28 -6.29 -5.83
C SER A 397 -40.76 -7.12 -4.64
N SER A 398 -41.19 -6.75 -3.43
CA SER A 398 -40.77 -7.37 -2.17
C SER A 398 -39.25 -7.32 -1.94
N ASN A 399 -38.55 -8.42 -2.28
CA ASN A 399 -37.14 -8.66 -1.99
C ASN A 399 -36.30 -8.76 -3.27
N ASN A 400 -36.91 -8.52 -4.44
CA ASN A 400 -36.29 -8.64 -5.76
C ASN A 400 -35.42 -7.42 -6.05
N LYS A 401 -34.30 -7.30 -5.33
CA LYS A 401 -33.45 -6.12 -5.34
C LYS A 401 -32.01 -6.55 -5.57
N PHE A 402 -31.31 -5.82 -6.44
CA PHE A 402 -29.90 -6.03 -6.72
C PHE A 402 -29.23 -4.76 -7.25
N LEU A 403 -27.90 -4.79 -7.20
CA LEU A 403 -26.98 -3.86 -7.85
C LEU A 403 -26.05 -4.69 -8.73
N GLU A 404 -25.89 -4.32 -9.99
CA GLU A 404 -24.93 -4.94 -10.91
C GLU A 404 -23.79 -3.97 -11.19
N ILE A 405 -22.56 -4.45 -11.04
CA ILE A 405 -21.32 -3.71 -11.28
C ILE A 405 -20.65 -4.29 -12.53
N TYR A 406 -20.37 -3.46 -13.53
CA TYR A 406 -19.70 -3.87 -14.78
C TYR A 406 -18.23 -3.47 -14.79
N ASN A 407 -17.40 -4.35 -15.38
CA ASN A 407 -16.00 -4.09 -15.67
C ASN A 407 -15.79 -3.74 -17.16
N PRO A 408 -15.65 -2.44 -17.52
CA PRO A 408 -15.39 -2.05 -18.91
C PRO A 408 -13.97 -2.39 -19.41
N THR A 409 -13.04 -2.73 -18.50
CA THR A 409 -11.60 -2.82 -18.78
C THR A 409 -11.18 -4.16 -19.38
N SER A 410 -9.98 -4.22 -19.97
CA SER A 410 -9.33 -5.46 -20.41
C SER A 410 -8.70 -6.28 -19.27
N LYS A 411 -8.77 -5.82 -18.01
CA LYS A 411 -8.11 -6.44 -16.84
C LYS A 411 -9.12 -7.06 -15.87
N THR A 412 -8.72 -8.10 -15.16
CA THR A 412 -9.51 -8.63 -14.02
C THR A 412 -9.36 -7.68 -12.84
N ILE A 413 -10.47 -7.23 -12.24
CA ILE A 413 -10.47 -6.29 -11.12
C ILE A 413 -10.82 -7.02 -9.81
N ASN A 414 -10.02 -6.83 -8.76
CA ASN A 414 -10.33 -7.33 -7.41
C ASN A 414 -11.28 -6.35 -6.70
N LEU A 415 -12.43 -6.86 -6.26
CA LEU A 415 -13.45 -6.08 -5.57
C LEU A 415 -13.09 -5.75 -4.11
N GLY A 416 -12.08 -6.38 -3.52
CA GLY A 416 -11.59 -6.06 -2.17
C GLY A 416 -11.06 -4.62 -2.01
N PHE A 417 -10.78 -3.92 -3.11
CA PHE A 417 -10.44 -2.49 -3.13
C PHE A 417 -11.67 -1.57 -3.21
N TYR A 418 -12.86 -2.15 -3.38
CA TYR A 418 -14.13 -1.44 -3.52
C TYR A 418 -15.05 -1.70 -2.32
N SER A 419 -16.06 -0.85 -2.14
CA SER A 419 -17.23 -1.12 -1.33
C SER A 419 -18.46 -0.46 -1.96
N ILE A 420 -19.64 -0.76 -1.44
CA ILE A 420 -20.85 0.00 -1.76
C ILE A 420 -21.18 0.87 -0.56
N SER A 421 -21.10 2.19 -0.72
CA SER A 421 -21.53 3.18 0.26
C SER A 421 -23.01 3.54 0.07
N ARG A 422 -23.68 3.98 1.15
CA ARG A 422 -25.11 4.30 1.13
C ARG A 422 -25.49 5.47 2.05
N CYS A 423 -26.53 6.21 1.65
CA CYS A 423 -27.39 6.99 2.53
C CYS A 423 -28.82 6.40 2.56
N SER A 424 -29.53 6.53 3.68
CA SER A 424 -30.83 5.88 3.89
C SER A 424 -32.02 6.85 3.89
N ASN A 425 -32.82 6.84 2.81
CA ASN A 425 -33.87 7.84 2.52
C ASN A 425 -33.26 9.27 2.38
N GLY A 426 -32.30 9.44 1.47
CA GLY A 426 -31.36 10.57 1.45
C GLY A 426 -30.29 10.48 2.55
N CYS A 427 -29.39 11.46 2.61
CA CYS A 427 -28.31 11.54 3.59
C CYS A 427 -28.66 12.47 4.76
N ASP A 428 -28.24 12.13 5.98
CA ASP A 428 -28.37 13.00 7.16
C ASP A 428 -27.52 14.29 7.02
N GLN A 429 -26.43 14.21 6.25
CA GLN A 429 -25.55 15.34 5.92
C GLN A 429 -25.25 15.38 4.41
N ASP A 430 -25.41 16.56 3.82
CA ASP A 430 -25.11 16.84 2.41
C ASP A 430 -23.64 16.49 2.07
N GLY A 431 -23.43 15.68 1.04
CA GLY A 431 -22.11 15.21 0.61
C GLY A 431 -21.42 14.17 1.50
N VAL A 432 -22.11 13.56 2.48
CA VAL A 432 -21.55 12.55 3.39
C VAL A 432 -22.42 11.29 3.40
N PHE A 433 -21.82 10.12 3.23
CA PHE A 433 -22.53 8.84 3.36
C PHE A 433 -22.87 8.54 4.83
N ASP A 434 -24.12 8.18 5.10
CA ASP A 434 -24.52 7.62 6.40
C ASP A 434 -23.78 6.31 6.70
N TYR A 435 -23.49 5.53 5.63
CA TYR A 435 -22.81 4.25 5.67
C TYR A 435 -21.74 4.16 4.57
N PRO A 436 -20.49 4.59 4.83
CA PRO A 436 -19.41 4.61 3.83
C PRO A 436 -18.90 3.22 3.41
N ALA A 437 -19.25 2.15 4.11
CA ALA A 437 -18.85 0.77 3.79
C ALA A 437 -20.02 -0.20 4.06
N TYR A 438 -21.15 0.03 3.38
CA TYR A 438 -22.42 -0.62 3.68
C TYR A 438 -22.50 -2.07 3.18
N ILE A 439 -21.87 -2.34 2.04
CA ILE A 439 -21.58 -3.69 1.54
C ILE A 439 -20.09 -3.77 1.21
N ASN A 440 -19.41 -4.74 1.79
CA ASN A 440 -18.00 -5.00 1.57
C ASN A 440 -17.84 -6.32 0.81
N PHE A 441 -16.89 -6.35 -0.11
CA PHE A 441 -16.51 -7.54 -0.85
C PHE A 441 -15.41 -8.28 -0.10
N ASN A 442 -15.44 -9.61 -0.10
CA ASN A 442 -14.36 -10.40 0.49
C ASN A 442 -13.17 -10.36 -0.47
N GLY A 443 -11.93 -10.15 0.00
CA GLY A 443 -10.75 -9.81 -0.83
C GLY A 443 -10.28 -10.81 -1.91
N GLY A 444 -11.03 -11.90 -2.13
CA GLY A 444 -10.85 -12.83 -3.26
C GLY A 444 -11.97 -12.76 -4.32
N GLU A 445 -12.93 -11.84 -4.18
CA GLU A 445 -14.00 -11.59 -5.15
C GLU A 445 -13.48 -10.71 -6.29
N VAL A 446 -13.71 -11.13 -7.54
CA VAL A 446 -13.15 -10.47 -8.75
C VAL A 446 -14.20 -10.34 -9.84
N VAL A 447 -14.04 -9.32 -10.69
CA VAL A 447 -14.81 -9.14 -11.94
C VAL A 447 -13.87 -9.32 -13.13
N LEU A 448 -14.20 -10.23 -14.04
CA LEU A 448 -13.41 -10.46 -15.26
C LEU A 448 -13.58 -9.30 -16.26
N PRO A 449 -12.67 -9.17 -17.26
CA PRO A 449 -12.81 -8.19 -18.34
C PRO A 449 -14.16 -8.32 -19.07
N GLY A 450 -14.89 -7.21 -19.21
CA GLY A 450 -16.19 -7.20 -19.89
C GLY A 450 -17.31 -7.97 -19.17
N ASP A 451 -17.06 -8.40 -17.93
CA ASP A 451 -18.01 -9.18 -17.12
C ASP A 451 -18.72 -8.28 -16.09
N VAL A 452 -19.71 -8.85 -15.40
CA VAL A 452 -20.46 -8.16 -14.34
C VAL A 452 -20.37 -8.89 -13.01
N TYR A 453 -20.66 -8.18 -11.93
CA TYR A 453 -20.79 -8.74 -10.58
C TYR A 453 -22.09 -8.25 -9.94
N VAL A 454 -22.98 -9.18 -9.61
CA VAL A 454 -24.34 -8.87 -9.16
C VAL A 454 -24.47 -9.12 -7.64
N VAL A 455 -24.73 -8.03 -6.91
CA VAL A 455 -25.03 -8.04 -5.48
C VAL A 455 -26.54 -8.08 -5.27
N CYS A 456 -27.05 -9.25 -4.89
CA CYS A 456 -28.47 -9.50 -4.66
C CYS A 456 -28.84 -9.50 -3.18
N HIS A 457 -30.08 -9.07 -2.87
CA HIS A 457 -30.65 -9.36 -1.55
C HIS A 457 -30.86 -10.88 -1.38
N GLN A 458 -30.54 -11.42 -0.19
CA GLN A 458 -30.56 -12.86 0.13
C GLN A 458 -31.89 -13.62 -0.13
N ASN A 459 -33.00 -12.90 -0.34
CA ASN A 459 -34.33 -13.48 -0.58
C ASN A 459 -34.94 -13.03 -1.93
N VAL A 460 -34.11 -12.76 -2.95
CA VAL A 460 -34.58 -12.54 -4.34
C VAL A 460 -35.32 -13.76 -4.93
N ASP A 461 -36.16 -13.53 -5.94
CA ASP A 461 -36.78 -14.60 -6.72
C ASP A 461 -35.73 -15.48 -7.42
N SER A 462 -36.06 -16.76 -7.58
CA SER A 462 -35.31 -17.75 -8.35
C SER A 462 -34.91 -17.32 -9.77
N ALA A 463 -35.66 -16.43 -10.41
CA ALA A 463 -35.34 -15.87 -11.73
C ALA A 463 -34.08 -14.98 -11.71
N ILE A 464 -33.80 -14.32 -10.58
CA ILE A 464 -32.62 -13.47 -10.37
C ILE A 464 -31.49 -14.28 -9.74
N ALA A 465 -31.81 -15.17 -8.78
CA ALA A 465 -30.84 -15.91 -7.96
C ALA A 465 -29.75 -16.67 -8.74
N GLY A 466 -30.01 -17.08 -9.99
CA GLY A 466 -29.03 -17.73 -10.86
C GLY A 466 -28.02 -16.78 -11.54
N ARG A 467 -28.10 -15.48 -11.26
CA ARG A 467 -27.24 -14.40 -11.76
C ARG A 467 -26.49 -13.66 -10.66
N CYS A 468 -26.75 -14.00 -9.40
CA CYS A 468 -26.16 -13.34 -8.24
C CYS A 468 -24.80 -13.94 -7.89
N ASP A 469 -23.77 -13.11 -7.82
CA ASP A 469 -22.44 -13.49 -7.35
C ASP A 469 -22.33 -13.34 -5.83
N MET A 470 -22.97 -12.30 -5.29
CA MET A 470 -23.06 -12.05 -3.85
C MET A 470 -24.53 -12.04 -3.39
N PHE A 471 -24.81 -12.68 -2.25
CA PHE A 471 -26.07 -12.53 -1.52
C PHE A 471 -25.84 -11.75 -0.22
N THR A 472 -26.53 -10.62 -0.07
CA THR A 472 -26.45 -9.79 1.15
C THR A 472 -27.72 -9.86 1.99
N SER A 473 -27.57 -9.87 3.31
CA SER A 473 -28.68 -9.71 4.26
C SER A 473 -29.06 -8.26 4.52
N GLN A 474 -28.26 -7.31 4.01
CA GLN A 474 -28.53 -5.88 4.07
C GLN A 474 -29.77 -5.52 3.23
N THR A 475 -30.47 -4.44 3.58
CA THR A 475 -31.45 -3.85 2.66
C THR A 475 -30.69 -3.21 1.50
N LEU A 476 -31.22 -3.19 0.28
CA LEU A 476 -30.52 -2.57 -0.86
C LEU A 476 -31.01 -1.14 -1.11
N SER A 477 -32.17 -0.99 -1.73
CA SER A 477 -32.84 0.31 -1.88
C SER A 477 -34.35 0.16 -1.73
N ASN A 478 -35.06 1.16 -1.21
CA ASN A 478 -36.52 1.32 -1.37
C ASN A 478 -36.91 2.53 -2.23
N GLY A 479 -35.99 2.99 -3.08
CA GLY A 479 -36.20 4.02 -4.11
C GLY A 479 -35.54 5.36 -3.78
N ASP A 480 -35.48 5.71 -2.51
CA ASP A 480 -34.94 6.96 -1.96
C ASP A 480 -33.56 6.79 -1.28
N ASP A 481 -32.94 5.62 -1.42
CA ASP A 481 -31.61 5.32 -0.89
C ASP A 481 -30.50 5.70 -1.88
N ALA A 482 -29.70 6.71 -1.56
CA ALA A 482 -28.54 7.06 -2.38
C ALA A 482 -27.46 6.00 -2.19
N THR A 483 -26.95 5.45 -3.28
CA THR A 483 -25.99 4.35 -3.30
C THR A 483 -24.80 4.72 -4.18
N ALA A 484 -23.59 4.37 -3.77
CA ALA A 484 -22.39 4.66 -4.53
C ALA A 484 -21.43 3.49 -4.54
N LEU A 485 -20.75 3.29 -5.67
CA LEU A 485 -19.59 2.42 -5.76
C LEU A 485 -18.38 3.23 -5.34
N THR A 486 -17.68 2.79 -4.30
CA THR A 486 -16.59 3.53 -3.67
C THR A 486 -15.37 2.65 -3.50
N ASN A 487 -14.25 3.24 -3.06
CA ASN A 487 -13.15 2.43 -2.51
C ASN A 487 -13.61 1.72 -1.21
N ASN A 488 -12.85 0.73 -0.77
CA ASN A 488 -13.19 -0.11 0.40
C ASN A 488 -13.33 0.64 1.75
N ILE A 489 -12.94 1.92 1.80
CA ILE A 489 -13.10 2.82 2.97
C ILE A 489 -14.12 3.96 2.74
N GLY A 490 -14.78 4.01 1.58
CA GLY A 490 -15.86 4.95 1.29
C GLY A 490 -15.47 6.42 1.06
N THR A 491 -14.19 6.72 0.85
CA THR A 491 -13.65 8.08 0.70
C THR A 491 -13.54 8.54 -0.76
N PHE A 492 -13.45 7.61 -1.71
CA PHE A 492 -13.43 7.89 -3.15
C PHE A 492 -14.66 7.27 -3.82
N VAL A 493 -15.30 8.00 -4.74
CA VAL A 493 -16.52 7.58 -5.43
C VAL A 493 -16.24 7.35 -6.91
N PHE A 494 -16.64 6.19 -7.42
CA PHE A 494 -16.51 5.79 -8.83
C PHE A 494 -17.80 6.01 -9.62
N ASP A 495 -18.95 5.66 -9.03
CA ASP A 495 -20.26 5.80 -9.67
C ASP A 495 -21.38 5.97 -8.62
N THR A 496 -22.48 6.61 -8.99
CA THR A 496 -23.58 6.94 -8.07
C THR A 496 -24.97 6.61 -8.62
N ILE A 497 -25.86 6.22 -7.72
CA ILE A 497 -27.31 6.08 -7.95
C ILE A 497 -28.01 6.86 -6.83
N GLY A 498 -28.64 7.97 -7.19
CA GLY A 498 -29.14 8.95 -6.23
C GLY A 498 -28.11 10.00 -5.82
N SER A 499 -28.58 11.18 -5.43
CA SER A 499 -27.73 12.29 -4.97
C SER A 499 -27.38 12.13 -3.48
N LEU A 500 -26.13 12.45 -3.11
CA LEU A 500 -25.68 12.55 -1.71
C LEU A 500 -26.23 13.82 -1.03
N GLY A 501 -27.53 13.87 -0.78
CA GLY A 501 -28.21 15.03 -0.23
C GLY A 501 -29.58 14.68 0.35
N PRO A 502 -30.49 15.67 0.50
CA PRO A 502 -31.80 15.46 1.11
C PRO A 502 -32.67 14.40 0.42
N ASP A 503 -33.51 13.74 1.21
CA ASP A 503 -34.53 12.76 0.79
C ASP A 503 -35.30 13.20 -0.50
N PRO A 504 -35.26 12.41 -1.59
CA PRO A 504 -36.06 12.66 -2.79
C PRO A 504 -37.57 12.35 -2.59
N GLY A 505 -37.94 11.71 -1.48
CA GLY A 505 -39.31 11.51 -0.98
C GLY A 505 -39.98 10.20 -1.38
N SER A 506 -39.54 9.58 -2.47
CA SER A 506 -39.90 8.19 -2.86
C SER A 506 -38.87 7.63 -3.84
N GLY A 507 -38.28 8.50 -4.66
CA GLY A 507 -37.12 8.22 -5.49
C GLY A 507 -36.82 9.37 -6.44
N TRP A 508 -35.61 9.38 -6.99
CA TRP A 508 -35.16 10.35 -8.00
C TRP A 508 -35.83 10.14 -9.36
N ASP A 509 -36.10 11.25 -10.05
CA ASP A 509 -36.48 11.29 -11.46
C ASP A 509 -35.29 10.87 -12.33
N VAL A 510 -35.52 10.04 -13.35
CA VAL A 510 -34.47 9.54 -14.28
C VAL A 510 -35.03 9.52 -15.69
N CYS A 511 -34.26 10.01 -16.67
CA CYS A 511 -34.66 10.08 -18.08
C CYS A 511 -35.99 10.82 -18.36
N GLY A 512 -36.45 11.65 -17.43
CA GLY A 512 -37.74 12.36 -17.50
C GLY A 512 -38.95 11.59 -16.94
N GLU A 513 -38.75 10.38 -16.42
CA GLU A 513 -39.76 9.62 -15.66
C GLU A 513 -39.62 9.93 -14.17
N SER A 514 -40.74 10.22 -13.48
CA SER A 514 -40.71 10.68 -12.09
C SER A 514 -40.57 9.55 -11.08
N SER A 515 -39.68 9.73 -10.09
CA SER A 515 -39.31 8.71 -9.10
C SER A 515 -38.95 7.34 -9.70
N ALA A 516 -38.23 7.36 -10.83
CA ALA A 516 -37.82 6.19 -11.60
C ALA A 516 -36.82 5.25 -10.88
N THR A 517 -36.31 5.60 -9.71
CA THR A 517 -35.56 4.69 -8.82
C THR A 517 -36.47 3.83 -7.92
N PHE A 518 -37.78 4.12 -7.86
CA PHE A 518 -38.79 3.40 -7.08
C PHE A 518 -39.67 2.51 -7.96
N ASN A 519 -39.82 1.23 -7.63
CA ASN A 519 -40.55 0.21 -8.39
C ASN A 519 -40.17 0.12 -9.89
N HIS A 520 -38.88 0.19 -10.24
CA HIS A 520 -38.39 0.07 -11.61
C HIS A 520 -37.06 -0.70 -11.66
N THR A 521 -36.69 -1.15 -12.87
CA THR A 521 -35.32 -1.57 -13.20
C THR A 521 -34.66 -0.47 -14.03
N LEU A 522 -33.46 -0.05 -13.64
CA LEU A 522 -32.62 0.91 -14.38
C LEU A 522 -31.43 0.17 -15.00
N VAL A 523 -31.32 0.19 -16.32
CA VAL A 523 -30.18 -0.41 -17.05
C VAL A 523 -29.34 0.73 -17.65
N ARG A 524 -28.04 0.76 -17.40
CA ARG A 524 -27.11 1.74 -17.98
C ARG A 524 -27.08 1.55 -19.50
N LYS A 525 -26.99 2.63 -20.27
CA LYS A 525 -26.92 2.55 -21.74
C LYS A 525 -25.59 1.97 -22.19
N SER A 526 -25.62 1.16 -23.25
CA SER A 526 -24.43 0.59 -23.90
C SER A 526 -23.45 1.60 -24.52
N SER A 527 -23.73 2.90 -24.41
CA SER A 527 -22.85 3.99 -24.83
C SER A 527 -22.05 4.60 -23.66
N VAL A 528 -22.28 4.15 -22.42
CA VAL A 528 -21.60 4.62 -21.23
C VAL A 528 -20.38 3.73 -20.97
N SER A 529 -19.20 4.33 -20.85
CA SER A 529 -17.92 3.63 -20.71
C SER A 529 -17.23 3.80 -19.35
N THR A 530 -17.78 4.62 -18.46
CA THR A 530 -17.23 4.90 -17.13
C THR A 530 -18.34 5.28 -16.15
N GLY A 531 -18.04 5.26 -14.86
CA GLY A 531 -18.94 5.70 -13.80
C GLY A 531 -19.14 7.22 -13.78
N ASN A 532 -20.20 7.65 -13.13
CA ASN A 532 -20.58 9.05 -13.02
C ASN A 532 -20.92 9.40 -11.55
N THR A 533 -20.14 10.35 -11.00
CA THR A 533 -20.28 10.82 -9.62
C THR A 533 -21.25 12.00 -9.48
N ASP A 534 -21.70 12.61 -10.59
CA ASP A 534 -22.81 13.56 -10.63
C ASP A 534 -24.09 12.84 -11.06
N TRP A 535 -24.86 12.38 -10.07
CA TRP A 535 -26.17 11.79 -10.32
C TRP A 535 -27.11 12.68 -11.13
N THR A 536 -26.99 14.01 -11.07
CA THR A 536 -27.84 14.92 -11.87
C THR A 536 -27.52 14.79 -13.35
N ALA A 537 -26.25 14.66 -13.70
CA ALA A 537 -25.80 14.41 -15.06
C ALA A 537 -26.18 12.99 -15.52
N SER A 538 -25.95 11.97 -14.67
CA SER A 538 -26.26 10.58 -15.00
C SER A 538 -27.77 10.33 -15.18
N ALA A 539 -28.59 10.82 -14.24
CA ALA A 539 -30.05 10.67 -14.30
C ALA A 539 -30.67 11.45 -15.47
N GLY A 540 -30.11 12.60 -15.83
CA GLY A 540 -30.56 13.47 -16.92
C GLY A 540 -32.00 13.95 -16.78
N THR A 541 -32.53 14.57 -17.83
CA THR A 541 -33.91 15.11 -17.86
C THR A 541 -34.81 14.46 -18.90
N SER A 542 -34.25 13.63 -19.77
CA SER A 542 -34.94 12.93 -20.85
C SER A 542 -34.19 11.65 -21.24
N ALA A 543 -34.84 10.78 -22.02
CA ALA A 543 -34.20 9.59 -22.62
C ALA A 543 -33.01 9.91 -23.56
N VAL A 544 -32.74 11.18 -23.90
CA VAL A 544 -31.62 11.60 -24.77
C VAL A 544 -30.35 11.89 -23.98
N ASP A 545 -30.47 12.66 -22.89
CA ASP A 545 -29.36 13.19 -22.08
C ASP A 545 -29.01 12.32 -20.87
N CYS A 546 -29.93 11.47 -20.38
CA CYS A 546 -29.62 10.52 -19.30
C CYS A 546 -28.69 9.38 -19.76
N GLU A 547 -28.04 8.73 -18.80
CA GLU A 547 -27.19 7.54 -18.99
C GLU A 547 -27.96 6.22 -18.91
N TRP A 548 -29.25 6.24 -18.57
CA TRP A 548 -30.03 5.06 -18.20
C TRP A 548 -31.14 4.72 -19.20
N ILE A 549 -31.70 3.51 -19.07
CA ILE A 549 -32.97 3.10 -19.66
C ILE A 549 -33.84 2.62 -18.50
N VAL A 550 -35.00 3.27 -18.34
CA VAL A 550 -35.99 2.96 -17.30
C VAL A 550 -36.93 1.88 -17.81
N TYR A 551 -37.03 0.76 -17.09
CA TYR A 551 -37.96 -0.34 -17.35
C TYR A 551 -38.96 -0.53 -16.19
N ASP A 552 -40.15 -1.03 -16.53
CA ASP A 552 -41.20 -1.40 -15.57
C ASP A 552 -40.66 -2.32 -14.45
N GLN A 553 -41.33 -2.30 -13.28
CA GLN A 553 -40.94 -3.16 -12.16
C GLN A 553 -40.84 -4.64 -12.54
N ASN A 554 -39.74 -5.26 -12.12
CA ASN A 554 -39.42 -6.67 -12.31
C ASN A 554 -39.04 -7.07 -13.75
N GLU A 555 -38.41 -6.16 -14.50
CA GLU A 555 -37.69 -6.53 -15.72
C GLU A 555 -36.32 -7.14 -15.34
N TRP A 556 -36.11 -8.40 -15.72
CA TRP A 556 -34.95 -9.24 -15.37
C TRP A 556 -34.18 -9.76 -16.60
N SER A 557 -34.44 -9.23 -17.79
CA SER A 557 -33.84 -9.75 -19.03
C SER A 557 -32.37 -9.34 -19.21
N TYR A 558 -31.85 -8.44 -18.39
CA TYR A 558 -30.53 -7.83 -18.50
C TYR A 558 -29.54 -8.37 -17.45
N VAL A 559 -29.99 -8.53 -16.19
CA VAL A 559 -29.14 -8.98 -15.07
C VAL A 559 -28.25 -10.18 -15.36
N GLY A 560 -26.98 -10.03 -15.00
CA GLY A 560 -25.89 -10.96 -15.29
C GLY A 560 -25.29 -10.79 -16.69
N ASN A 561 -25.49 -9.64 -17.36
CA ASN A 561 -24.84 -9.28 -18.62
C ASN A 561 -25.06 -7.81 -19.03
N HIS A 562 -23.98 -7.02 -19.10
CA HIS A 562 -24.02 -5.67 -19.66
C HIS A 562 -23.40 -5.61 -21.06
N SER A 563 -24.17 -5.18 -22.07
CA SER A 563 -23.66 -5.01 -23.45
C SER A 563 -23.04 -3.63 -23.68
N GLY A 564 -22.16 -3.21 -22.76
CA GLY A 564 -21.48 -1.91 -22.79
C GLY A 564 -20.39 -1.82 -23.87
N PRO A 565 -19.68 -0.69 -23.97
CA PRO A 565 -18.39 -0.69 -24.63
C PRO A 565 -17.45 -1.55 -23.78
N TYR A 566 -16.95 -2.62 -24.38
CA TYR A 566 -15.88 -3.43 -23.83
C TYR A 566 -14.60 -3.01 -24.57
N TYR A 567 -13.59 -2.60 -23.81
CA TYR A 567 -12.26 -2.36 -24.38
C TYR A 567 -11.56 -3.71 -24.55
N ASP A 568 -11.93 -4.41 -25.63
CA ASP A 568 -11.11 -5.49 -26.17
C ASP A 568 -9.88 -4.86 -26.81
N ASP A 569 -8.68 -5.30 -26.40
CA ASP A 569 -7.42 -4.78 -26.93
C ASP A 569 -7.24 -5.10 -28.45
N GLU A 570 -8.14 -5.91 -29.05
CA GLU A 570 -8.11 -6.26 -30.48
C GLU A 570 -8.97 -5.41 -31.44
N GLU A 571 -10.00 -4.64 -31.02
CA GLU A 571 -10.91 -3.92 -31.97
C GLU A 571 -11.08 -2.39 -31.73
N ALA A 572 -10.01 -1.63 -31.99
CA ALA A 572 -10.09 -0.18 -32.25
C ALA A 572 -9.27 0.27 -33.48
N ILE A 573 -9.84 0.08 -34.69
CA ILE A 573 -9.76 0.92 -35.92
C ILE A 573 -8.49 1.82 -36.07
N ASN A 574 -7.60 1.74 -37.07
CA ASN A 574 -7.55 1.03 -38.37
C ASN A 574 -6.07 0.94 -38.84
N PRO A 575 -5.52 -0.24 -39.26
CA PRO A 575 -4.07 -0.48 -39.29
C PRO A 575 -3.31 0.00 -40.55
N ASN A 576 -3.60 1.20 -41.05
CA ASN A 576 -2.96 1.73 -42.29
C ASN A 576 -2.05 2.96 -42.09
N ASP A 577 -1.86 3.42 -40.85
CA ASP A 577 -0.77 4.31 -40.47
C ASP A 577 -0.04 3.70 -39.27
N CYS A 578 1.29 3.80 -39.26
CA CYS A 578 2.26 3.15 -38.35
C CYS A 578 2.38 1.63 -38.48
N GLU A 579 3.37 1.20 -39.28
CA GLU A 579 3.92 -0.16 -39.26
C GLU A 579 4.65 -0.46 -37.93
N ASP A 580 4.69 -1.74 -37.58
CA ASP A 580 5.44 -2.41 -36.50
C ASP A 580 6.57 -1.61 -35.81
N LEU A 581 6.53 -1.54 -34.47
CA LEU A 581 7.67 -1.88 -33.59
C LEU A 581 7.24 -1.91 -32.10
N VAL A 582 7.48 -3.06 -31.46
CA VAL A 582 7.35 -3.20 -29.99
C VAL A 582 8.38 -2.29 -29.33
N THR A 583 7.91 -1.27 -28.62
CA THR A 583 8.75 -0.26 -27.94
C THR A 583 8.26 -0.07 -26.50
N ILE A 584 9.19 0.04 -25.55
CA ILE A 584 8.89 0.14 -24.12
C ILE A 584 8.49 1.59 -23.81
N ASN A 585 7.19 1.84 -23.64
CA ASN A 585 6.64 3.20 -23.52
C ASN A 585 6.57 3.75 -22.08
N SER A 586 7.07 3.01 -21.07
CA SER A 586 6.93 3.36 -19.64
C SER A 586 8.27 3.67 -18.95
N ILE A 587 8.92 4.78 -19.34
CA ILE A 587 9.97 5.42 -18.51
C ILE A 587 9.65 6.91 -18.45
N SER A 588 9.48 7.45 -17.23
CA SER A 588 9.14 8.86 -17.07
C SER A 588 10.33 9.76 -17.43
N PRO A 589 10.14 10.84 -18.21
CA PRO A 589 11.26 11.57 -18.81
C PRO A 589 11.97 12.56 -17.88
N PHE A 590 11.70 12.57 -16.56
CA PHE A 590 12.07 13.68 -15.66
C PHE A 590 13.38 13.54 -14.87
N GLY A 591 14.21 12.52 -15.15
CA GLY A 591 15.58 12.44 -14.61
C GLY A 591 16.56 13.50 -15.16
N LEU A 592 16.13 14.32 -16.12
CA LEU A 592 16.98 15.15 -16.98
C LEU A 592 17.66 16.38 -16.35
N TYR A 593 17.59 16.60 -15.03
CA TYR A 593 18.14 17.83 -14.42
C TYR A 593 18.97 17.72 -13.13
N ASP A 594 19.18 16.55 -12.51
CA ASP A 594 19.98 16.47 -11.27
C ASP A 594 20.96 15.28 -11.12
N MET A 595 21.29 14.58 -12.21
CA MET A 595 22.47 13.69 -12.24
C MET A 595 23.64 14.24 -13.08
N ALA A 596 23.50 15.43 -13.65
CA ALA A 596 24.56 16.15 -14.36
C ALA A 596 25.31 17.14 -13.44
N GLY A 597 25.87 16.63 -12.34
CA GLY A 597 26.69 17.41 -11.42
C GLY A 597 28.01 17.88 -12.05
N ASN A 598 28.07 19.16 -12.43
CA ASN A 598 29.27 19.96 -12.76
C ASN A 598 30.25 19.45 -13.84
N VAL A 599 30.26 20.18 -14.96
CA VAL A 599 31.50 20.57 -15.68
C VAL A 599 31.65 22.08 -15.62
#